data_AF-A0A2J8A163-F1
#
_entry.id   AF-A0A2J8A163-F1
#
_cell.length_a   1.000
_cell.length_b   1.000
_cell.length_c   1.000
_cell.angle_alpha   90.00
_cell.angle_beta   90.00
_cell.angle_gamma   90.00
#
_symmetry.space_group_name_H-M   'P 1'
#
loop_
_entity.id
_entity.type
_entity.pdbx_description
1 polymer ?
#
loop_
_entity_poly.entity_id
_entity_poly.type
_entity_poly.pdbx_seq_one_letter_code
_entity_poly.pdbx_strand_id
1 'polypeptide(L)'
;MSSDLLTELQRQLRDVNDQFASVVEQLVHIAPPVPVEPGEPVCVEPSVSQAEVQSKAQELSRALVQRFQDINAIVDKLPDLSEPPEQQDARISALLGEHHALRAELGTVMLEAERKLEEVHGCYEALSQHALVQAGKMGGSS
;
A
#
# COMPACT_ATOMS: atom_id res chain seq x y z
N MET A 1 -5.56 0.34 3.18
CA MET A 1 -4.71 -0.07 2.04
C MET A 1 -3.92 -1.34 2.42
N SER A 2 -4.60 -2.45 2.70
CA SER A 2 -3.97 -3.66 3.26
C SER A 2 -3.87 -4.84 2.27
N SER A 3 -4.29 -4.69 1.01
CA SER A 3 -4.50 -5.86 0.16
C SER A 3 -3.27 -6.36 -0.60
N ASP A 4 -2.08 -5.81 -0.38
CA ASP A 4 -0.90 -6.23 -1.16
C ASP A 4 0.35 -6.54 -0.33
N LEU A 5 0.21 -6.66 1.00
CA LEU A 5 1.32 -7.06 1.87
C LEU A 5 1.78 -8.50 1.57
N LEU A 6 0.85 -9.40 1.24
CA LEU A 6 1.17 -10.79 0.89
C LEU A 6 1.95 -10.86 -0.43
N THR A 7 1.53 -10.11 -1.44
CA THR A 7 2.20 -10.05 -2.74
C THR A 7 3.59 -9.42 -2.60
N GLU A 8 3.71 -8.37 -1.79
CA GLU A 8 5.00 -7.74 -1.50
C GLU A 8 5.93 -8.71 -0.75
N LEU A 9 5.43 -9.48 0.23
CA LEU A 9 6.20 -10.52 0.90
C LEU A 9 6.69 -11.59 -0.08
N GLN A 10 5.80 -12.06 -0.97
CA GLN A 10 6.16 -13.05 -1.99
C GLN A 10 7.23 -12.52 -2.95
N ARG A 11 7.17 -11.23 -3.29
CA ARG A 11 8.19 -10.56 -4.11
C ARG A 11 9.52 -10.48 -3.39
N GLN A 12 9.54 -10.00 -2.14
CA GLN A 12 10.77 -9.91 -1.35
C GLN A 12 11.43 -11.29 -1.16
N LEU A 13 10.65 -12.35 -0.94
CA LEU A 13 11.18 -13.71 -0.84
C LEU A 13 11.81 -14.19 -2.15
N ARG A 14 11.19 -13.88 -3.30
CA ARG A 14 11.77 -14.18 -4.61
C ARG A 14 13.07 -13.42 -4.83
N ASP A 15 13.08 -12.13 -4.54
CA ASP A 15 14.26 -11.27 -4.70
C ASP A 15 15.43 -11.75 -3.81
N VAL A 16 15.15 -12.22 -2.59
CA VAL A 16 16.16 -12.83 -1.71
C VAL A 16 16.70 -14.14 -2.29
N ASN A 17 15.85 -14.99 -2.82
CA ASN A 17 16.27 -16.26 -3.43
C ASN A 17 17.17 -16.01 -4.65
N ASP A 18 16.81 -15.05 -5.51
CA ASP A 18 17.58 -14.67 -6.69
C ASP A 18 18.93 -14.05 -6.30
N GLN A 19 18.94 -13.18 -5.28
CA GLN A 19 20.17 -12.61 -4.72
C GLN A 19 21.06 -13.69 -4.12
N PHE A 20 20.50 -14.64 -3.37
CA PHE A 20 21.27 -15.73 -2.79
C PHE A 20 21.94 -16.59 -3.88
N ALA A 21 21.20 -16.95 -4.93
CA ALA A 21 21.74 -17.70 -6.07
C ALA A 21 22.88 -16.92 -6.75
N SER A 22 22.68 -15.63 -7.02
CA SER A 22 23.71 -14.78 -7.64
C SER A 22 24.95 -14.61 -6.75
N VAL A 23 24.77 -14.48 -5.43
CA VAL A 23 25.87 -14.38 -4.46
C VAL A 23 26.69 -15.65 -4.44
N VAL A 24 26.05 -16.82 -4.40
CA VAL A 24 26.73 -18.12 -4.43
C VAL A 24 27.49 -18.30 -5.74
N GLU A 25 26.88 -17.97 -6.88
CA GLU A 25 27.52 -18.04 -8.19
C GLU A 25 28.77 -17.15 -8.26
N GLN A 26 28.66 -15.88 -7.81
CA GLN A 26 29.79 -14.96 -7.76
C GLN A 26 30.91 -15.46 -6.83
N LEU A 27 30.55 -16.00 -5.66
CA LEU A 27 31.53 -16.55 -4.71
C LEU A 27 32.24 -17.78 -5.27
N VAL A 28 31.52 -18.70 -5.93
CA VAL A 28 32.12 -19.89 -6.57
C VAL A 28 33.06 -19.50 -7.71
N HIS A 29 32.74 -18.44 -8.47
CA HIS A 29 33.63 -17.94 -9.53
C HIS A 29 34.89 -17.23 -9.00
N ILE A 30 34.76 -16.50 -7.90
CA ILE A 30 35.83 -15.68 -7.31
C ILE A 30 36.73 -16.51 -6.39
N ALA A 31 36.15 -17.47 -5.68
CA ALA A 31 36.81 -18.35 -4.74
C ALA A 31 36.22 -19.77 -4.85
N PRO A 32 36.61 -20.53 -5.88
CA PRO A 32 36.13 -21.89 -6.05
C PRO A 32 36.49 -22.74 -4.82
N PRO A 33 35.60 -23.66 -4.40
CA PRO A 33 35.85 -24.50 -3.24
C PRO A 33 37.13 -25.34 -3.46
N VAL A 34 37.99 -25.34 -2.45
CA VAL A 34 39.28 -26.05 -2.52
C VAL A 34 39.02 -27.57 -2.52
N PRO A 35 39.63 -28.34 -3.45
CA PRO A 35 39.55 -29.79 -3.44
C PRO A 35 40.08 -30.36 -2.12
N VAL A 36 39.32 -31.28 -1.52
CA VAL A 36 39.68 -31.93 -0.25
C VAL A 36 40.65 -33.11 -0.46
N GLU A 37 40.85 -33.54 -1.71
CA GLU A 37 41.71 -34.67 -2.05
C GLU A 37 43.19 -34.24 -2.12
N PRO A 38 44.09 -34.90 -1.35
CA PRO A 38 45.51 -34.58 -1.34
C PRO A 38 46.17 -35.14 -2.61
N GLY A 39 46.19 -34.37 -3.69
CA GLY A 39 46.95 -34.77 -4.89
C GLY A 39 46.64 -34.05 -6.20
N GLU A 40 45.50 -33.37 -6.32
CA GLU A 40 45.21 -32.62 -7.55
C GLU A 40 45.88 -31.24 -7.50
N PRO A 41 46.71 -30.87 -8.50
CA PRO A 41 47.22 -29.51 -8.59
C PRO A 41 46.04 -28.57 -8.81
N VAL A 42 45.79 -27.70 -7.82
CA VAL A 42 44.79 -26.63 -7.88
C VAL A 42 45.19 -25.67 -9.00
N CYS A 43 44.69 -25.91 -10.20
CA CYS A 43 44.87 -25.03 -11.35
C CYS A 43 43.74 -24.00 -11.40
N VAL A 44 43.57 -23.25 -10.32
CA VAL A 44 42.74 -22.05 -10.34
C VAL A 44 43.51 -20.95 -9.66
N GLU A 45 44.23 -20.16 -10.45
CA GLU A 45 44.73 -18.88 -9.96
C GLU A 45 43.50 -18.08 -9.50
N PRO A 46 43.43 -17.67 -8.22
CA PRO A 46 42.35 -16.81 -7.77
C PRO A 46 42.42 -15.53 -8.61
N SER A 47 41.34 -15.23 -9.33
CA SER A 47 41.26 -14.08 -10.24
C SER A 47 41.29 -12.73 -9.51
N VAL A 48 41.24 -12.76 -8.17
CA VAL A 48 41.11 -11.61 -7.26
C VAL A 48 41.77 -11.93 -5.93
N SER A 49 42.21 -10.89 -5.22
CA SER A 49 42.88 -11.03 -3.93
C SER A 49 41.93 -11.55 -2.84
N GLN A 50 42.47 -12.27 -1.85
CA GLN A 50 41.69 -12.77 -0.71
C GLN A 50 40.98 -11.65 0.06
N ALA A 51 41.57 -10.45 0.11
CA ALA A 51 40.97 -9.27 0.71
C ALA A 51 39.74 -8.77 -0.08
N GLU A 52 39.77 -8.82 -1.41
CA GLU A 52 38.62 -8.47 -2.27
C GLU A 52 37.51 -9.52 -2.15
N VAL A 53 37.85 -10.80 -2.08
CA VAL A 53 36.87 -11.89 -1.82
C VAL A 53 36.17 -11.65 -0.49
N GLN A 54 36.94 -11.36 0.56
CA GLN A 54 36.41 -11.12 1.90
C GLN A 54 35.55 -9.85 1.96
N SER A 55 35.97 -8.77 1.30
CA SER A 55 35.21 -7.53 1.22
C SER A 55 33.86 -7.75 0.51
N LYS A 56 33.86 -8.44 -0.64
CA LYS A 56 32.63 -8.76 -1.36
C LYS A 56 31.71 -9.68 -0.55
N ALA A 57 32.24 -10.72 0.09
CA ALA A 57 31.45 -11.60 0.94
C ALA A 57 30.78 -10.83 2.11
N GLN A 58 31.48 -9.86 2.70
CA GLN A 58 30.93 -8.99 3.74
C GLN A 58 29.84 -8.04 3.22
N GLU A 59 30.02 -7.46 2.03
CA GLU A 59 29.01 -6.60 1.42
C GLU A 59 27.73 -7.39 1.09
N LEU A 60 27.89 -8.58 0.48
CA LEU A 60 26.78 -9.45 0.10
C LEU A 60 26.02 -9.99 1.32
N SER A 61 26.74 -10.37 2.38
CA SER A 61 26.10 -10.80 3.64
C SER A 61 25.33 -9.68 4.33
N ARG A 62 25.85 -8.43 4.34
CA ARG A 62 25.10 -7.28 4.88
C ARG A 62 23.83 -7.01 4.07
N ALA A 63 23.90 -7.07 2.75
CA ALA A 63 22.75 -6.89 1.88
C ALA A 63 21.66 -7.95 2.16
N LEU A 64 22.06 -9.22 2.31
CA LEU A 64 21.16 -10.32 2.64
C LEU A 64 20.49 -10.12 4.02
N VAL A 65 21.27 -9.76 5.04
CA VAL A 65 20.76 -9.49 6.39
C VAL A 65 19.75 -8.34 6.39
N GLN A 66 20.02 -7.26 5.65
CA GLN A 66 19.09 -6.15 5.52
C GLN A 66 17.76 -6.60 4.92
N ARG A 67 17.79 -7.46 3.88
CA ARG A 67 16.56 -7.99 3.27
C ARG A 67 15.74 -8.85 4.21
N PHE A 68 16.40 -9.66 5.05
CA PHE A 68 15.68 -10.41 6.09
C PHE A 68 15.02 -9.49 7.12
N GLN A 69 15.65 -8.35 7.46
CA GLN A 69 15.01 -7.35 8.31
C GLN A 69 13.79 -6.72 7.65
N ASP A 70 13.89 -6.39 6.35
CA ASP A 70 12.77 -5.83 5.59
C ASP A 70 11.59 -6.84 5.51
N ILE A 71 11.88 -8.13 5.32
CA ILE A 71 10.89 -9.21 5.35
C ILE A 71 10.23 -9.30 6.73
N ASN A 72 11.02 -9.31 7.80
CA ASN A 72 10.47 -9.35 9.16
C ASN A 72 9.55 -8.15 9.42
N ALA A 73 9.92 -6.96 8.96
CA ALA A 73 9.08 -5.77 9.09
C ALA A 73 7.76 -5.85 8.27
N ILE A 74 7.72 -6.65 7.20
CA ILE A 74 6.48 -6.94 6.47
C ILE A 74 5.64 -7.97 7.22
N VAL A 75 6.28 -9.01 7.76
CA VAL A 75 5.61 -10.05 8.58
C VAL A 75 4.96 -9.42 9.81
N ASP A 76 5.63 -8.51 10.50
CA ASP A 76 5.10 -7.79 11.66
C ASP A 76 3.87 -6.92 11.33
N LYS A 77 3.68 -6.56 10.06
CA LYS A 77 2.53 -5.78 9.57
C LYS A 77 1.38 -6.66 9.08
N LEU A 78 1.58 -7.97 8.98
CA LEU A 78 0.52 -8.89 8.57
C LEU A 78 -0.56 -8.90 9.65
N PRO A 79 -1.85 -8.86 9.27
CA PRO A 79 -2.93 -8.97 10.23
C PRO A 79 -2.90 -10.36 10.88
N ASP A 80 -3.17 -10.41 12.18
CA ASP A 80 -3.28 -11.68 12.90
C ASP A 80 -4.37 -12.55 12.27
N LEU A 81 -3.98 -13.71 11.77
CA LEU A 81 -4.87 -14.70 11.14
C LEU A 81 -5.65 -15.53 12.19
N SER A 82 -5.71 -15.07 13.44
CA SER A 82 -6.35 -15.80 14.54
C SER A 82 -7.88 -15.80 14.46
N GLU A 83 -8.46 -14.91 13.66
CA GLU A 83 -9.91 -14.79 13.54
C GLU A 83 -10.45 -15.86 12.59
N PRO A 84 -11.37 -16.74 13.07
CA PRO A 84 -11.99 -17.76 12.23
C PRO A 84 -12.82 -17.10 11.11
N PRO A 85 -12.96 -17.77 9.96
CA PRO A 85 -13.62 -17.20 8.79
C PRO A 85 -15.06 -16.75 9.08
N GLU A 86 -15.79 -17.47 9.93
CA GLU A 86 -17.16 -17.11 10.30
C GLU A 86 -17.25 -15.78 11.06
N GLN A 87 -16.24 -15.45 11.87
CA GLN A 87 -16.16 -14.15 12.56
C GLN A 87 -15.81 -13.03 11.59
N GLN A 88 -14.94 -13.30 10.61
CA GLN A 88 -14.63 -12.35 9.54
C GLN A 88 -15.89 -12.02 8.71
N ASP A 89 -16.67 -13.04 8.34
CA ASP A 89 -17.91 -12.88 7.59
C ASP A 89 -18.98 -12.10 8.38
N ALA A 90 -19.09 -12.38 9.69
CA ALA A 90 -19.99 -11.66 10.58
C ALA A 90 -19.59 -10.18 10.68
N ARG A 91 -18.29 -9.87 10.82
CA ARG A 91 -17.78 -8.50 10.84
C ARG A 91 -18.03 -7.78 9.51
N ILE A 92 -17.77 -8.45 8.38
CA ILE A 92 -18.04 -7.91 7.04
C ILE A 92 -19.52 -7.58 6.88
N SER A 93 -20.40 -8.50 7.29
CA SER A 93 -21.86 -8.30 7.23
C SER A 93 -22.32 -7.15 8.11
N ALA A 94 -21.78 -7.01 9.32
CA ALA A 94 -22.05 -5.88 10.20
C ALA A 94 -21.63 -4.55 9.56
N LEU A 95 -20.42 -4.49 9.00
CA LEU A 95 -19.89 -3.31 8.32
C LEU A 95 -20.73 -2.90 7.10
N LEU A 96 -21.21 -3.88 6.33
CA LEU A 96 -22.13 -3.64 5.22
C LEU A 96 -23.47 -3.08 5.71
N GLY A 97 -23.99 -3.62 6.82
CA GLY A 97 -25.20 -3.11 7.45
C GLY A 97 -25.07 -1.64 7.88
N GLU A 98 -23.98 -1.30 8.57
CA GLU A 98 -23.67 0.08 8.97
C GLU A 98 -23.52 0.99 7.75
N HIS A 99 -22.83 0.54 6.71
CA HIS A 99 -22.67 1.31 5.48
C HIS A 99 -24.02 1.57 4.79
N HIS A 100 -24.91 0.59 4.75
CA HIS A 100 -26.26 0.79 4.21
C HIS A 100 -27.09 1.76 5.05
N ALA A 101 -27.00 1.68 6.38
CA ALA A 101 -27.68 2.60 7.29
C ALA A 101 -27.19 4.05 7.10
N LEU A 102 -25.86 4.26 7.07
CA LEU A 102 -25.25 5.57 6.82
C LEU A 102 -25.64 6.13 5.44
N ARG A 103 -25.74 5.27 4.42
CA ARG A 103 -26.17 5.70 3.08
C ARG A 103 -27.64 6.14 3.08
N ALA A 104 -28.50 5.46 3.82
CA ALA A 104 -29.90 5.85 3.95
C ALA A 104 -30.03 7.18 4.70
N GLU A 105 -29.29 7.35 5.80
CA GLU A 105 -29.24 8.60 6.56
C GLU A 105 -28.75 9.76 5.70
N LEU A 106 -27.67 9.57 4.95
CA LEU A 106 -27.17 10.57 3.99
C LEU A 106 -28.26 10.98 2.99
N GLY A 107 -29.02 10.02 2.46
CA GLY A 107 -30.14 10.30 1.56
C GLY A 107 -31.21 11.18 2.21
N THR A 108 -31.56 10.92 3.49
CA THR A 108 -32.53 11.75 4.21
C THR A 108 -32.03 13.17 4.44
N VAL A 109 -30.74 13.32 4.81
CA VAL A 109 -30.12 14.63 5.02
C VAL A 109 -30.04 15.42 3.72
N MET A 110 -29.73 14.75 2.60
CA MET A 110 -29.71 15.40 1.28
C MET A 110 -31.10 15.91 0.88
N LEU A 111 -32.16 15.12 1.06
CA LEU A 111 -33.52 15.56 0.78
C LEU A 111 -33.94 16.76 1.65
N GLU A 112 -33.57 16.77 2.93
CA GLU A 112 -33.85 17.90 3.79
C GLU A 112 -33.08 19.16 3.35
N ALA A 113 -31.82 18.99 2.92
CA ALA A 113 -31.01 20.08 2.40
C ALA A 113 -31.58 20.66 1.10
N GLU A 114 -32.01 19.80 0.16
CA GLU A 114 -32.69 20.21 -1.07
C GLU A 114 -33.96 21.00 -0.78
N ARG A 115 -34.81 20.51 0.13
CA ARG A 115 -36.04 21.22 0.52
C ARG A 115 -35.74 22.61 1.10
N LYS A 116 -34.76 22.71 2.01
CA LYS A 116 -34.37 24.01 2.58
C LYS A 116 -33.83 24.96 1.51
N LEU A 117 -33.12 24.43 0.52
CA LEU A 117 -32.58 25.22 -0.59
C LEU A 117 -33.71 25.74 -1.49
N GLU A 118 -34.73 24.93 -1.76
CA GLU A 118 -35.94 25.37 -2.47
C GLU A 118 -36.70 26.45 -1.71
N GLU A 119 -36.87 26.30 -0.40
CA GLU A 119 -37.51 27.31 0.46
C GLU A 119 -36.77 28.66 0.38
N VAL A 120 -35.44 28.63 0.52
CA VAL A 120 -34.58 29.82 0.41
C VAL A 120 -34.67 30.43 -0.99
N HIS A 121 -34.63 29.61 -2.04
CA HIS A 121 -34.77 30.07 -3.41
C HIS A 121 -36.10 30.78 -3.64
N GLY A 122 -37.21 30.20 -3.17
CA GLY A 122 -38.53 30.82 -3.24
C GLY A 122 -38.61 32.16 -2.50
N CYS A 123 -37.96 32.30 -1.34
CA CYS A 123 -37.84 33.58 -0.66
C CYS A 123 -37.08 34.63 -1.49
N TYR A 124 -35.98 34.25 -2.12
CA TYR A 124 -35.23 35.14 -3.01
C TYR A 124 -36.05 35.56 -4.23
N GLU A 125 -36.78 34.64 -4.85
CA GLU A 125 -37.68 34.95 -5.96
C GLU A 125 -38.75 35.96 -5.53
N ALA A 126 -39.44 35.74 -4.42
CA ALA A 126 -40.45 36.66 -3.90
C ALA A 126 -39.88 38.06 -3.62
N LEU A 127 -38.69 38.14 -2.99
CA LEU A 127 -38.00 39.40 -2.73
C LEU A 127 -37.62 40.12 -4.02
N SER A 128 -37.10 39.40 -5.01
CA SER A 128 -36.73 39.97 -6.31
C SER A 128 -37.94 40.49 -7.08
N GLN A 129 -39.06 39.75 -7.09
CA GLN A 129 -40.31 40.19 -7.69
C GLN A 129 -40.85 41.45 -7.01
N HIS A 130 -40.83 41.49 -5.68
CA HIS A 130 -41.25 42.69 -4.94
C HIS A 130 -40.36 43.91 -5.25
N ALA A 131 -39.04 43.72 -5.33
CA ALA A 131 -38.09 44.77 -5.70
C ALA A 131 -38.35 45.31 -7.11
N LEU A 132 -38.61 44.42 -8.08
CA LEU A 132 -38.94 44.79 -9.46
C LEU A 132 -40.27 45.57 -9.55
N VAL A 133 -41.30 45.14 -8.81
CA VAL A 133 -42.59 45.84 -8.76
C VAL A 133 -42.46 47.22 -8.13
N GLN A 134 -41.67 47.37 -7.06
CA GLN A 134 -41.39 48.68 -6.46
C GLN A 134 -40.62 49.60 -7.41
N ALA A 135 -39.60 49.09 -8.10
CA ALA A 135 -38.84 49.84 -9.09
C ALA A 135 -39.72 50.29 -10.27
N GLY A 136 -40.60 49.42 -10.78
CA GLY A 136 -41.54 49.73 -11.86
C GLY A 136 -42.58 50.77 -11.46
N LYS A 137 -43.07 50.76 -10.21
CA LYS A 137 -44.00 51.78 -9.70
C LYS A 137 -43.36 53.16 -9.55
N MET A 138 -42.06 53.24 -9.24
CA MET A 138 -41.34 54.51 -9.16
C MET A 138 -40.92 55.06 -10.53
N GLY A 139 -40.78 54.21 -11.56
CA GLY A 139 -40.45 54.64 -12.93
C GLY A 139 -41.66 55.05 -13.80
N GLY A 140 -42.88 54.69 -13.41
CA GLY A 140 -44.12 55.00 -14.16
C GLY A 140 -44.85 56.28 -13.74
N SER A 141 -44.32 57.03 -12.78
CA SER A 141 -44.82 58.36 -12.41
C SER A 141 -43.98 59.43 -13.11
N SER A 142 -44.19 59.64 -14.40
CA SER A 142 -43.66 60.76 -15.18
C SER A 142 -44.59 61.07 -16.34
#